data_AF-A0AAW5BX27-F1
#
_entry.id   AF-A0AAW5BX27-F1
#
_cell.length_a   1.000
_cell.length_b   1.000
_cell.length_c   1.000
_cell.angle_alpha   90.00
_cell.angle_beta   90.00
_cell.angle_gamma   90.00
#
_symmetry.space_group_name_H-M   'P 1'
#
loop_
_entity.id
_entity.type
_entity.pdbx_description
1 polymer ?
#
loop_
_entity_poly.entity_id
_entity_poly.type
_entity_poly.pdbx_seq_one_letter_code
_entity_poly.pdbx_strand_id
1 'polypeptide(L)'
;MLNKGKILWCIWAGILVLLFLMSSTDLIIKEKEIEVYPVSVIIDGDNDDYYVNFKKGMDQAAVEFHGDVSFITLYADHDQAQQMELVKREIRDGTRAVILAPVMAEEAVKELEGMNTGCPVLFLGSPQQSAKVADTIGVDSREIGRMLGEAAVSQTPRDVPVYLFCKGLDYGDSAQVYEGVRGVLDGYGYQYRLIEKKVQDTYRQAVQETDSPGSGKITIIALDVQSLDQAAQILEEDPIYQGRVSGLYGVGSTTSLLRALEKGIVTGMTAYNQFDEGYLSVKQAVEAIQGTHQKQETQLTAIYVDKDRLRDKTYEKMFYPIE
;
A
#
# COMPACT_ATOMS: atom_id res chain seq x y z
N MET A 1 43.67 14.81 -69.98
CA MET A 1 42.42 15.47 -69.55
C MET A 1 41.77 14.58 -68.50
N LEU A 2 41.93 14.91 -67.22
CA LEU A 2 41.35 14.13 -66.13
C LEU A 2 39.81 14.22 -66.24
N ASN A 3 39.16 13.08 -66.43
CA ASN A 3 37.76 13.00 -66.82
C ASN A 3 36.88 13.57 -65.71
N LYS A 4 36.37 14.81 -65.88
CA LYS A 4 35.63 15.58 -64.84
C LYS A 4 34.51 14.76 -64.17
N GLY A 5 33.89 13.83 -64.90
CA GLY A 5 32.88 12.91 -64.36
C GLY A 5 33.41 11.90 -63.32
N LYS A 6 34.64 11.39 -63.47
CA LYS A 6 35.23 10.44 -62.49
C LYS A 6 35.53 11.12 -61.15
N ILE A 7 35.96 12.39 -61.20
CA ILE A 7 36.22 13.20 -60.00
C ILE A 7 34.90 13.45 -59.25
N LEU A 8 33.81 13.74 -59.97
CA LEU A 8 32.49 13.93 -59.38
C LEU A 8 31.99 12.67 -58.66
N TRP A 9 32.19 11.49 -59.25
CA TRP A 9 31.86 10.21 -58.63
C TRP A 9 32.69 9.92 -57.37
N CYS A 10 33.99 10.25 -57.36
CA CYS A 10 34.82 10.11 -56.16
C CYS A 10 34.38 11.04 -55.03
N ILE A 11 33.95 12.27 -55.34
CA ILE A 11 33.44 13.21 -54.34
C ILE A 11 32.12 12.70 -53.75
N TRP A 12 31.20 12.20 -54.59
CA TRP A 12 29.95 11.61 -54.13
C TRP A 12 30.16 10.38 -53.25
N ALA A 13 31.11 9.51 -53.61
CA ALA A 13 31.49 8.36 -52.79
C ALA A 13 32.07 8.81 -51.43
N GLY A 14 32.91 9.85 -51.42
CA GLY A 14 33.44 10.43 -50.19
C GLY A 14 32.36 11.02 -49.28
N ILE A 15 31.37 11.72 -49.84
CA ILE A 15 30.22 12.26 -49.09
C ILE A 15 29.36 11.13 -48.53
N LEU A 16 29.10 10.07 -49.30
CA LEU A 16 28.35 8.90 -48.82
C LEU A 16 29.06 8.19 -47.67
N VAL A 17 30.38 8.02 -47.75
CA VAL A 17 31.17 7.43 -46.66
C VAL A 17 31.18 8.34 -45.44
N LEU A 18 31.27 9.66 -45.61
CA LEU A 18 31.19 10.63 -44.52
C LEU A 18 29.82 10.59 -43.83
N LEU A 19 28.72 10.58 -44.61
CA LEU A 19 27.36 10.47 -44.08
C LEU A 19 27.13 9.13 -43.39
N PHE A 20 27.66 8.03 -43.94
CA PHE A 20 27.62 6.73 -43.29
C PHE A 20 28.39 6.73 -41.97
N LEU A 21 29.59 7.31 -41.93
CA LEU A 21 30.37 7.43 -40.69
C LEU A 21 29.65 8.32 -39.67
N MET A 22 29.13 9.47 -40.07
CA MET A 22 28.37 10.36 -39.19
C MET A 22 27.05 9.75 -38.70
N SER A 23 26.44 8.85 -39.47
CA SER A 23 25.26 8.08 -39.07
C SER A 23 25.61 6.85 -38.22
N SER A 24 26.81 6.29 -38.38
CA SER A 24 27.30 5.11 -37.66
C SER A 24 27.95 5.48 -36.33
N THR A 25 28.40 6.72 -36.18
CA THR A 25 28.79 7.32 -34.91
C THR A 25 27.60 8.08 -34.34
N ASP A 26 27.44 8.16 -33.01
CA ASP A 26 26.38 8.93 -32.33
C ASP A 26 26.49 10.46 -32.51
N LEU A 27 27.09 10.94 -33.61
CA LEU A 27 27.27 12.35 -33.95
C LEU A 27 26.00 13.00 -34.49
N ILE A 28 25.12 12.26 -35.19
CA ILE A 28 23.88 12.79 -35.79
C ILE A 28 22.63 12.39 -35.01
N ILE A 29 22.54 11.14 -34.55
CA ILE A 29 21.39 10.61 -33.79
C ILE A 29 21.93 10.10 -32.46
N LYS A 30 21.97 10.98 -31.46
CA LYS A 30 22.12 10.55 -30.07
C LYS A 30 20.76 10.03 -29.63
N GLU A 31 20.50 8.74 -29.83
CA GLU A 31 19.42 8.10 -29.07
C GLU A 31 19.79 8.29 -27.60
N LYS A 32 18.92 8.99 -26.87
CA LYS A 32 19.11 9.22 -25.44
C LYS A 32 19.01 7.84 -24.81
N GLU A 33 20.13 7.24 -24.39
CA GLU A 33 20.11 5.99 -23.61
C GLU A 33 19.12 6.20 -22.47
N ILE A 34 18.02 5.44 -22.50
CA ILE A 34 17.00 5.52 -21.47
C ILE A 34 17.63 4.85 -20.24
N GLU A 35 18.05 5.69 -19.29
CA GLU A 35 18.58 5.22 -18.02
C GLU A 35 17.47 4.49 -17.27
N VAL A 36 17.69 3.21 -16.96
CA VAL A 36 16.77 2.38 -16.18
C VAL A 36 17.10 2.52 -14.70
N TYR A 37 16.07 2.69 -13.88
CA TYR A 37 16.21 2.93 -12.45
C TYR A 37 15.77 1.70 -11.65
N PRO A 38 16.69 0.86 -11.13
CA PRO A 38 16.32 -0.26 -10.28
C PRO A 38 15.74 0.25 -8.96
N VAL A 39 14.53 -0.19 -8.64
CA VAL A 39 13.77 0.16 -7.42
C VAL A 39 13.26 -1.11 -6.76
N SER A 40 13.49 -1.28 -5.46
CA SER A 40 12.97 -2.44 -4.73
C SER A 40 11.81 -2.00 -3.84
N VAL A 41 10.67 -2.68 -3.98
CA VAL A 41 9.49 -2.50 -3.13
C VAL A 41 9.46 -3.67 -2.14
N ILE A 42 9.54 -3.38 -0.85
CA ILE A 42 9.55 -4.37 0.23
C ILE A 42 8.32 -4.12 1.10
N ILE A 43 7.42 -5.11 1.19
CA ILE A 43 6.18 -5.02 1.97
C ILE A 43 6.28 -5.71 3.34
N ASP A 44 5.25 -5.54 4.17
CA ASP A 44 5.17 -6.05 5.54
C ASP A 44 4.60 -7.48 5.65
N GLY A 45 4.10 -8.04 4.55
CA GLY A 45 3.45 -9.36 4.49
C GLY A 45 4.29 -10.45 3.81
N ASP A 46 3.92 -11.70 4.06
CA ASP A 46 4.51 -12.90 3.43
C ASP A 46 3.94 -13.22 2.04
N ASN A 47 2.87 -12.54 1.65
CA ASN A 47 2.21 -12.62 0.35
C ASN A 47 1.79 -11.21 -0.12
N ASP A 48 1.33 -11.11 -1.37
CA ASP A 48 0.97 -9.84 -2.01
C ASP A 48 -0.54 -9.65 -2.23
N ASP A 49 -1.39 -10.46 -1.60
CA ASP A 49 -2.84 -10.50 -1.84
C ASP A 49 -3.52 -9.14 -1.55
N TYR A 50 -2.99 -8.37 -0.59
CA TYR A 50 -3.50 -7.05 -0.21
C TYR A 50 -2.92 -5.89 -1.04
N TYR A 51 -1.95 -6.15 -1.91
CA TYR A 51 -1.22 -5.16 -2.70
C TYR A 51 -1.51 -5.25 -4.22
N VAL A 52 -2.54 -5.97 -4.65
CA VAL A 52 -2.87 -6.16 -6.08
C VAL A 52 -3.08 -4.83 -6.81
N ASN A 53 -3.90 -3.91 -6.26
CA ASN A 53 -4.16 -2.61 -6.89
C ASN A 53 -2.93 -1.68 -6.82
N PHE A 54 -2.16 -1.78 -5.73
CA PHE A 54 -0.87 -1.09 -5.59
C PHE A 54 0.10 -1.51 -6.71
N LYS A 55 0.25 -2.82 -6.95
CA LYS A 55 1.13 -3.36 -8.00
C LYS A 55 0.76 -2.85 -9.38
N LYS A 56 -0.54 -2.73 -9.71
CA LYS A 56 -0.99 -2.14 -10.98
C LYS A 56 -0.50 -0.70 -11.16
N GLY A 57 -0.63 0.13 -10.13
CA GLY A 57 -0.14 1.51 -10.17
C GLY A 57 1.38 1.59 -10.29
N MET A 58 2.07 0.76 -9.52
CA MET A 58 3.52 0.59 -9.55
C MET A 58 4.01 0.16 -10.95
N ASP A 59 3.39 -0.84 -11.57
CA ASP A 59 3.75 -1.35 -12.90
C ASP A 59 3.55 -0.27 -13.97
N GLN A 60 2.45 0.50 -13.90
CA GLN A 60 2.24 1.63 -14.82
C GLN A 60 3.34 2.69 -14.65
N ALA A 61 3.67 3.07 -13.42
CA ALA A 61 4.73 4.03 -13.15
C ALA A 61 6.11 3.49 -13.57
N ALA A 62 6.38 2.20 -13.39
CA ALA A 62 7.63 1.57 -13.82
C ALA A 62 7.86 1.75 -15.33
N VAL A 63 6.80 1.57 -16.14
CA VAL A 63 6.85 1.81 -17.59
C VAL A 63 7.07 3.29 -17.92
N GLU A 64 6.33 4.19 -17.26
CA GLU A 64 6.36 5.63 -17.55
C GLU A 64 7.69 6.30 -17.13
N PHE A 65 8.24 5.89 -15.98
CA PHE A 65 9.45 6.48 -15.40
C PHE A 65 10.71 5.65 -15.63
N HIS A 66 10.62 4.59 -16.44
CA HIS A 66 11.73 3.67 -16.74
C HIS A 66 12.34 3.03 -15.48
N GLY A 67 11.47 2.69 -14.52
CA GLY A 67 11.84 1.94 -13.33
C GLY A 67 11.91 0.44 -13.61
N ASP A 68 12.95 -0.22 -13.13
CA ASP A 68 13.02 -1.68 -13.03
C ASP A 68 12.64 -2.08 -11.60
N VAL A 69 11.37 -2.43 -11.40
CA VAL A 69 10.78 -2.58 -10.07
C VAL A 69 10.76 -4.03 -9.63
N SER A 70 11.42 -4.33 -8.51
CA SER A 70 11.38 -5.64 -7.85
C SER A 70 10.43 -5.60 -6.65
N PHE A 71 9.36 -6.37 -6.70
CA PHE A 71 8.38 -6.47 -5.60
C PHE A 71 8.70 -7.68 -4.69
N ILE A 72 8.91 -7.44 -3.40
CA ILE A 72 9.49 -8.39 -2.46
C ILE A 72 8.60 -8.53 -1.23
N THR A 73 8.24 -9.77 -0.91
CA THR A 73 7.49 -10.16 0.29
C THR A 73 8.43 -10.75 1.34
N LEU A 74 7.95 -10.85 2.58
CA LEU A 74 8.65 -11.53 3.68
C LEU A 74 8.52 -13.05 3.57
N TYR A 75 9.29 -13.78 4.39
CA TYR A 75 9.16 -15.25 4.52
C TYR A 75 8.18 -15.60 5.63
N ALA A 76 8.13 -14.76 6.66
CA ALA A 76 7.17 -14.84 7.74
C ALA A 76 6.50 -13.49 7.93
N ASP A 77 5.19 -13.53 8.21
CA ASP A 77 4.38 -12.35 8.44
C ASP A 77 4.92 -11.57 9.67
N HIS A 78 5.00 -10.24 9.54
CA HIS A 78 5.47 -9.33 10.61
C HIS A 78 6.91 -9.53 11.12
N ASP A 79 7.83 -10.08 10.30
CA ASP A 79 9.25 -10.20 10.69
C ASP A 79 10.05 -8.92 10.35
N GLN A 80 10.14 -8.01 11.33
CA GLN A 80 10.90 -6.77 11.21
C GLN A 80 12.39 -6.98 10.91
N ALA A 81 13.02 -7.96 11.58
CA ALA A 81 14.45 -8.19 11.42
C ALA A 81 14.76 -8.70 10.01
N GLN A 82 13.92 -9.62 9.53
CA GLN A 82 13.99 -10.11 8.15
C GLN A 82 13.76 -8.98 7.14
N GLN A 83 12.75 -8.14 7.36
CA GLN A 83 12.45 -7.01 6.47
C GLN A 83 13.67 -6.10 6.30
N MET A 84 14.34 -5.75 7.40
CA MET A 84 15.52 -4.89 7.33
C MET A 84 16.75 -5.60 6.76
N GLU A 85 16.85 -6.92 6.87
CA GLU A 85 17.86 -7.70 6.14
C GLU A 85 17.65 -7.64 4.62
N LEU A 86 16.40 -7.75 4.16
CA LEU A 86 16.04 -7.59 2.75
C LEU A 86 16.39 -6.18 2.25
N VAL A 87 16.07 -5.12 3.00
CA VAL A 87 16.47 -3.75 2.66
C VAL A 87 17.98 -3.64 2.45
N LYS A 88 18.78 -4.15 3.41
CA LYS A 88 20.25 -4.11 3.33
C LYS A 88 20.77 -4.90 2.13
N ARG A 89 20.16 -6.05 1.83
CA ARG A 89 20.50 -6.89 0.69
C ARG A 89 20.22 -6.19 -0.63
N GLU A 90 19.02 -5.64 -0.83
CA GLU A 90 18.63 -4.99 -2.09
C GLU A 90 19.52 -3.77 -2.40
N ILE A 91 19.86 -3.00 -1.36
CA ILE A 91 20.81 -1.88 -1.49
C ILE A 91 22.20 -2.37 -1.93
N ARG A 92 22.69 -3.48 -1.37
CA ARG A 92 23.97 -4.07 -1.77
C ARG A 92 23.92 -4.65 -3.19
N ASP A 93 22.79 -5.22 -3.57
CA ASP A 93 22.58 -5.89 -4.85
C ASP A 93 22.36 -4.88 -6.00
N GLY A 94 22.25 -3.58 -5.69
CA GLY A 94 22.35 -2.48 -6.65
C GLY A 94 21.08 -1.65 -6.81
N THR A 95 20.06 -1.84 -5.96
CA THR A 95 18.85 -1.01 -6.00
C THR A 95 19.18 0.46 -5.71
N ARG A 96 18.60 1.36 -6.49
CA ARG A 96 18.86 2.81 -6.38
C ARG A 96 17.85 3.55 -5.52
N ALA A 97 16.70 2.94 -5.23
CA ALA A 97 15.77 3.38 -4.21
C ALA A 97 15.02 2.19 -3.61
N VAL A 98 14.59 2.34 -2.37
CA VAL A 98 13.73 1.35 -1.70
C VAL A 98 12.40 2.00 -1.36
N ILE A 99 11.29 1.35 -1.71
CA ILE A 99 9.96 1.68 -1.23
C ILE A 99 9.62 0.63 -0.16
N LEU A 100 9.33 1.07 1.05
CA LEU A 100 9.16 0.20 2.22
C LEU A 100 7.77 0.39 2.81
N ALA A 101 6.98 -0.69 2.88
CA ALA A 101 5.84 -0.77 3.80
C ALA A 101 6.37 -1.34 5.12
N PRO A 102 6.62 -0.51 6.15
CA PRO A 102 7.33 -0.97 7.33
C PRO A 102 6.45 -1.92 8.17
N VAL A 103 7.04 -3.03 8.65
CA VAL A 103 6.39 -3.88 9.67
C VAL A 103 6.19 -3.08 10.95
N MET A 104 7.26 -2.46 11.46
CA MET A 104 7.25 -1.51 12.58
C MET A 104 7.99 -0.23 12.18
N ALA A 105 7.24 0.85 11.92
CA ALA A 105 7.80 2.08 11.35
C ALA A 105 8.92 2.70 12.21
N GLU A 106 8.73 2.76 13.53
CA GLU A 106 9.74 3.35 14.43
C GLU A 106 11.03 2.52 14.47
N GLU A 107 10.94 1.19 14.50
CA GLU A 107 12.10 0.31 14.49
C GLU A 107 12.82 0.32 13.14
N ALA A 108 12.08 0.36 12.03
CA ALA A 108 12.64 0.52 10.69
C ALA A 108 13.44 1.82 10.57
N VAL A 109 12.93 2.94 11.11
CA VAL A 109 13.65 4.22 11.15
C VAL A 109 14.95 4.10 11.94
N LYS A 110 14.92 3.53 13.15
CA LYS A 110 16.14 3.34 13.98
C LYS A 110 17.20 2.53 13.25
N GLU A 111 16.81 1.47 12.56
CA GLU A 111 17.74 0.66 11.77
C GLU A 111 18.31 1.43 10.58
N LEU A 112 17.50 2.21 9.86
CA LEU A 112 17.94 3.05 8.73
C LEU A 112 18.89 4.16 9.16
N GLU A 113 18.72 4.73 10.36
CA GLU A 113 19.66 5.72 10.93
C GLU A 113 21.04 5.13 11.17
N GLY A 114 21.12 3.85 11.52
CA GLY A 114 22.38 3.10 11.61
C GLY A 114 23.03 2.79 10.26
N MET A 115 22.31 2.96 9.14
CA MET A 115 22.84 2.67 7.80
C MET A 115 23.52 3.89 7.18
N ASN A 116 24.75 3.70 6.72
CA ASN A 116 25.46 4.70 5.94
C ASN A 116 25.35 4.39 4.43
N THR A 117 24.14 4.57 3.90
CA THR A 117 23.83 4.40 2.47
C THR A 117 23.33 5.72 1.88
N GLY A 118 23.65 5.97 0.61
CA GLY A 118 23.09 7.06 -0.17
C GLY A 118 21.80 6.68 -0.92
N CYS A 119 21.34 5.43 -0.77
CA CYS A 119 20.11 4.95 -1.38
C CYS A 119 18.89 5.56 -0.66
N PRO A 120 18.05 6.37 -1.32
CA PRO A 120 16.82 6.90 -0.74
C PRO A 120 15.83 5.78 -0.39
N VAL A 121 15.20 5.91 0.78
CA VAL A 121 14.14 5.01 1.25
C VAL A 121 12.85 5.79 1.41
N LEU A 122 11.79 5.36 0.73
CA LEU A 122 10.46 5.92 0.80
C LEU A 122 9.58 5.01 1.67
N PHE A 123 8.72 5.60 2.48
CA PHE A 123 7.81 4.85 3.36
C PHE A 123 6.39 4.86 2.81
N LEU A 124 5.71 3.73 2.96
CA LEU A 124 4.25 3.63 2.83
C LEU A 124 3.61 3.71 4.22
N GLY A 125 2.48 4.42 4.33
CA GLY A 125 1.74 4.60 5.59
C GLY A 125 1.98 5.95 6.28
N SER A 126 1.96 5.96 7.61
CA SER A 126 2.04 7.21 8.39
C SER A 126 3.39 7.94 8.25
N PRO A 127 3.41 9.28 8.11
CA PRO A 127 4.63 10.09 8.07
C PRO A 127 5.59 9.83 9.24
N GLN A 128 6.88 9.70 8.92
CA GLN A 128 7.95 9.50 9.90
C GLN A 128 8.91 10.70 9.96
N GLN A 129 9.20 11.16 11.18
CA GLN A 129 10.17 12.24 11.41
C GLN A 129 11.60 11.71 11.38
N SER A 130 12.09 11.36 10.19
CA SER A 130 13.50 10.98 9.98
C SER A 130 14.09 11.59 8.72
N ALA A 131 15.37 11.97 8.79
CA ALA A 131 16.13 12.44 7.63
C ALA A 131 16.53 11.32 6.67
N LYS A 132 16.46 10.05 7.11
CA LYS A 132 16.75 8.88 6.29
C LYS A 132 15.57 8.43 5.43
N VAL A 133 14.36 8.87 5.78
CA VAL A 133 13.15 8.67 4.99
C VAL A 133 13.04 9.83 4.00
N ALA A 134 13.21 9.51 2.73
CA ALA A 134 13.22 10.47 1.63
C ALA A 134 11.84 11.11 1.45
N ASP A 135 10.80 10.28 1.37
CA ASP A 135 9.39 10.67 1.26
C ASP A 135 8.49 9.68 2.01
N THR A 136 7.25 10.08 2.27
CA THR A 136 6.21 9.19 2.76
C THR A 136 4.94 9.35 1.95
N ILE A 137 4.31 8.23 1.59
CA ILE A 137 3.04 8.18 0.89
C ILE A 137 2.10 7.33 1.72
N GLY A 138 0.93 7.86 2.05
CA GLY A 138 -0.02 7.09 2.83
C GLY A 138 -1.29 7.88 3.10
N VAL A 139 -2.03 7.43 4.10
CA VAL A 139 -3.32 7.99 4.52
C VAL A 139 -3.23 8.46 5.96
N ASP A 140 -4.15 9.34 6.36
CA ASP A 140 -4.31 9.65 7.78
C ASP A 140 -5.03 8.50 8.47
N SER A 141 -4.25 7.61 9.08
CA SER A 141 -4.73 6.42 9.75
C SER A 141 -5.59 6.72 10.98
N ARG A 142 -5.38 7.88 11.63
CA ARG A 142 -6.27 8.32 12.73
C ARG A 142 -7.62 8.76 12.19
N GLU A 143 -7.63 9.46 11.06
CA GLU A 143 -8.87 9.85 10.37
C GLU A 143 -9.65 8.62 9.89
N ILE A 144 -8.97 7.60 9.34
CA ILE A 144 -9.57 6.30 9.02
C ILE A 144 -10.27 5.72 10.26
N GLY A 145 -9.57 5.68 11.39
CA GLY A 145 -10.15 5.19 12.65
C GLY A 145 -11.38 6.00 13.08
N ARG A 146 -11.33 7.32 12.95
CA ARG A 146 -12.47 8.21 13.26
C ARG A 146 -13.67 7.89 12.37
N MET A 147 -13.47 7.76 11.06
CA MET A 147 -14.53 7.44 10.09
C MET A 147 -15.20 6.09 10.40
N LEU A 148 -14.41 5.08 10.76
CA LEU A 148 -14.93 3.76 11.17
C LEU A 148 -15.70 3.83 12.48
N GLY A 149 -15.17 4.54 13.48
CA GLY A 149 -15.85 4.76 14.75
C GLY A 149 -17.19 5.45 14.56
N GLU A 150 -17.24 6.52 13.75
CA GLU A 150 -18.47 7.28 13.47
C GLU A 150 -19.51 6.45 12.73
N ALA A 151 -19.08 5.69 11.73
CA ALA A 151 -19.93 4.75 11.02
C ALA A 151 -20.54 3.71 11.97
N ALA A 152 -19.73 3.11 12.84
CA ALA A 152 -20.18 2.11 13.82
C ALA A 152 -21.19 2.70 14.80
N VAL A 153 -20.89 3.83 15.46
CA VAL A 153 -21.81 4.43 16.45
C VAL A 153 -23.12 4.92 15.84
N SER A 154 -23.14 5.26 14.55
CA SER A 154 -24.37 5.70 13.86
C SER A 154 -25.40 4.59 13.67
N GLN A 155 -24.97 3.32 13.65
CA GLN A 155 -25.82 2.15 13.35
C GLN A 155 -25.87 1.14 14.51
N THR A 156 -24.94 1.21 15.45
CA THR A 156 -24.85 0.30 16.60
C THR A 156 -25.58 0.87 17.82
N PRO A 157 -26.54 0.15 18.43
CA PRO A 157 -27.15 0.53 19.71
C PRO A 157 -26.11 0.66 20.84
N ARG A 158 -26.30 1.59 21.79
CA ARG A 158 -25.30 1.89 22.85
C ARG A 158 -24.99 0.73 23.79
N ASP A 159 -25.93 -0.21 23.96
CA ASP A 159 -25.80 -1.38 24.81
C ASP A 159 -25.09 -2.57 24.13
N VAL A 160 -24.82 -2.46 22.83
CA VAL A 160 -24.06 -3.46 22.06
C VAL A 160 -22.57 -3.18 22.21
N PRO A 161 -21.78 -4.10 22.80
CA PRO A 161 -20.33 -3.92 22.92
C PRO A 161 -19.64 -3.97 21.56
N VAL A 162 -18.53 -3.24 21.45
CA VAL A 162 -17.72 -3.15 20.23
C VAL A 162 -16.43 -3.95 20.41
N TYR A 163 -16.14 -4.86 19.49
CA TYR A 163 -14.90 -5.63 19.45
C TYR A 163 -13.98 -5.00 18.39
N LEU A 164 -12.76 -4.68 18.80
CA LEU A 164 -11.73 -4.12 17.92
C LEU A 164 -10.75 -5.22 17.57
N PHE A 165 -10.71 -5.64 16.31
CA PHE A 165 -9.81 -6.70 15.84
C PHE A 165 -8.59 -6.09 15.15
N CYS A 166 -7.38 -6.49 15.54
CA CYS A 166 -6.17 -6.07 14.86
C CYS A 166 -5.04 -7.10 14.93
N LYS A 167 -4.18 -7.11 13.91
CA LYS A 167 -3.00 -7.98 13.85
C LYS A 167 -2.00 -7.74 14.99
N GLY A 168 -2.01 -6.53 15.55
CA GLY A 168 -1.24 -6.09 16.72
C GLY A 168 -1.03 -4.58 16.62
N LEU A 169 -1.02 -3.86 17.74
CA LEU A 169 -0.93 -2.39 17.70
C LEU A 169 0.45 -1.89 17.20
N ASP A 170 1.50 -2.67 17.41
CA ASP A 170 2.85 -2.32 16.98
C ASP A 170 3.04 -2.41 15.46
N TYR A 171 2.13 -3.08 14.74
CA TYR A 171 2.30 -3.39 13.32
C TYR A 171 1.59 -2.40 12.39
N GLY A 172 2.35 -1.88 11.44
CA GLY A 172 1.88 -0.90 10.45
C GLY A 172 1.25 0.32 11.12
N ASP A 173 0.06 0.70 10.66
CA ASP A 173 -0.69 1.85 11.16
C ASP A 173 -1.78 1.50 12.19
N SER A 174 -1.77 0.27 12.73
CA SER A 174 -2.85 -0.26 13.58
C SER A 174 -3.09 0.57 14.84
N ALA A 175 -2.04 1.09 15.47
CA ALA A 175 -2.14 1.98 16.64
C ALA A 175 -2.87 3.30 16.33
N GLN A 176 -2.61 3.90 15.17
CA GLN A 176 -3.20 5.17 14.76
C GLN A 176 -4.69 5.00 14.46
N VAL A 177 -5.04 3.92 13.75
CA VAL A 177 -6.44 3.54 13.51
C VAL A 177 -7.16 3.27 14.83
N TYR A 178 -6.54 2.53 15.74
CA TYR A 178 -7.07 2.27 17.08
C TYR A 178 -7.38 3.57 17.83
N GLU A 179 -6.44 4.52 17.87
CA GLU A 179 -6.64 5.81 18.56
C GLU A 179 -7.79 6.62 17.95
N GLY A 180 -7.94 6.60 16.62
CA GLY A 180 -9.06 7.22 15.93
C GLY A 180 -10.42 6.62 16.31
N VAL A 181 -10.52 5.29 16.29
CA VAL A 181 -11.74 4.56 16.68
C VAL A 181 -12.05 4.82 18.16
N ARG A 182 -11.05 4.66 19.02
CA ARG A 182 -11.15 4.82 20.47
C ARG A 182 -11.68 6.21 20.84
N GLY A 183 -11.14 7.26 20.22
CA GLY A 183 -11.58 8.63 20.46
C GLY A 183 -13.08 8.83 20.22
N VAL A 184 -13.63 8.20 19.18
CA VAL A 184 -15.07 8.23 18.91
C VAL A 184 -15.85 7.40 19.93
N LEU A 185 -15.44 6.16 20.18
CA LEU A 185 -16.15 5.27 21.12
C LEU A 185 -16.20 5.84 22.54
N ASP A 186 -15.08 6.37 23.04
CA ASP A 186 -14.98 7.05 24.34
C ASP A 186 -15.91 8.29 24.37
N GLY A 187 -15.91 9.10 23.31
CA GLY A 187 -16.73 10.31 23.21
C GLY A 187 -18.24 10.04 23.23
N TYR A 188 -18.67 8.89 22.70
CA TYR A 188 -20.08 8.48 22.72
C TYR A 188 -20.44 7.55 23.88
N GLY A 189 -19.45 7.06 24.64
CA GLY A 189 -19.64 6.21 25.82
C GLY A 189 -19.89 4.73 25.52
N TYR A 190 -19.35 4.21 24.42
CA TYR A 190 -19.44 2.78 24.07
C TYR A 190 -18.44 1.95 24.88
N GLN A 191 -18.85 0.74 25.25
CA GLN A 191 -17.92 -0.26 25.78
C GLN A 191 -17.24 -0.99 24.62
N TYR A 192 -15.92 -1.14 24.68
CA TYR A 192 -15.18 -1.88 23.68
C TYR A 192 -14.08 -2.76 24.27
N ARG A 193 -13.69 -3.77 23.49
CA ARG A 193 -12.59 -4.70 23.82
C ARG A 193 -11.66 -4.82 22.63
N LEU A 194 -10.39 -4.52 22.84
CA LEU A 194 -9.32 -4.78 21.87
C LEU A 194 -8.94 -6.27 21.88
N ILE A 195 -8.83 -6.85 20.70
CA ILE A 195 -8.47 -8.26 20.49
C ILE A 195 -7.37 -8.28 19.44
N GLU A 196 -6.14 -8.42 19.94
CA GLU A 196 -4.94 -8.60 19.11
C GLU A 196 -4.78 -10.06 18.72
N LYS A 197 -4.48 -10.31 17.44
CA LYS A 197 -4.23 -11.66 16.92
C LYS A 197 -3.00 -12.28 17.60
N LYS A 198 -3.19 -13.47 18.18
CA LYS A 198 -2.10 -14.27 18.80
C LYS A 198 -1.87 -15.58 18.07
N VAL A 199 -2.97 -16.20 17.65
CA VAL A 199 -3.01 -17.44 16.87
C VAL A 199 -4.09 -17.32 15.80
N GLN A 200 -4.14 -18.27 14.86
CA GLN A 200 -5.07 -18.24 13.73
C GLN A 200 -6.55 -18.13 14.18
N ASP A 201 -6.94 -18.82 15.24
CA ASP A 201 -8.33 -18.86 15.71
C ASP A 201 -8.74 -17.72 16.68
N THR A 202 -7.86 -16.74 16.94
CA THR A 202 -8.12 -15.68 17.94
C THR A 202 -9.47 -14.99 17.73
N TYR A 203 -9.76 -14.56 16.51
CA TYR A 203 -11.01 -13.86 16.18
C TYR A 203 -12.23 -14.78 16.23
N ARG A 204 -12.07 -16.03 15.80
CA ARG A 204 -13.15 -17.02 15.87
C ARG A 204 -13.55 -17.29 17.32
N GLN A 205 -12.58 -17.48 18.20
CA GLN A 205 -12.81 -17.67 19.63
C GLN A 205 -13.53 -16.46 20.24
N ALA A 206 -13.12 -15.23 19.88
CA ALA A 206 -13.79 -14.03 20.37
C ALA A 206 -15.26 -13.94 19.92
N VAL A 207 -15.58 -14.31 18.68
CA VAL A 207 -16.98 -14.37 18.21
C VAL A 207 -17.74 -15.49 18.92
N GLN A 208 -17.14 -16.67 19.13
CA GLN A 208 -17.75 -17.80 19.84
C GLN A 208 -18.09 -17.51 21.30
N GLU A 209 -17.34 -16.64 21.99
CA GLU A 209 -17.67 -16.19 23.35
C GLU A 209 -19.09 -15.58 23.42
N THR A 210 -19.61 -15.06 22.29
CA THR A 210 -20.95 -14.47 22.18
C THR A 210 -22.09 -15.50 22.09
N ASP A 211 -21.79 -16.80 21.99
CA ASP A 211 -22.80 -17.88 21.95
C ASP A 211 -23.30 -18.31 23.33
N SER A 212 -22.65 -17.83 24.40
CA SER A 212 -23.04 -18.16 25.77
C SER A 212 -24.47 -17.69 26.09
N PRO A 213 -25.28 -18.44 26.86
CA PRO A 213 -26.63 -18.02 27.24
C PRO A 213 -26.63 -16.64 27.93
N GLY A 214 -27.33 -15.67 27.35
CA GLY A 214 -27.39 -14.29 27.85
C GLY A 214 -26.41 -13.32 27.15
N SER A 215 -25.51 -13.81 26.31
CA SER A 215 -24.66 -12.97 25.47
C SER A 215 -25.50 -12.29 24.36
N GLY A 216 -25.41 -10.97 24.30
CA GLY A 216 -26.06 -10.13 23.30
C GLY A 216 -25.34 -10.15 21.95
N LYS A 217 -25.79 -9.29 21.03
CA LYS A 217 -25.04 -9.04 19.79
C LYS A 217 -23.77 -8.23 20.08
N ILE A 218 -22.81 -8.29 19.16
CA ILE A 218 -21.60 -7.45 19.18
C ILE A 218 -21.50 -6.64 17.88
N THR A 219 -20.73 -5.55 17.88
CA THR A 219 -20.26 -4.90 16.65
C THR A 219 -18.76 -5.14 16.53
N ILE A 220 -18.26 -5.39 15.32
CA ILE A 220 -16.83 -5.60 15.09
C ILE A 220 -16.29 -4.43 14.26
N ILE A 221 -15.15 -3.88 14.68
CA ILE A 221 -14.36 -2.94 13.88
C ILE A 221 -12.96 -3.54 13.72
N ALA A 222 -12.61 -3.93 12.49
CA ALA A 222 -11.29 -4.43 12.15
C ALA A 222 -10.37 -3.26 11.74
N LEU A 223 -9.23 -3.14 12.43
CA LEU A 223 -8.33 -1.98 12.32
C LEU A 223 -7.35 -2.09 11.15
N ASP A 224 -7.26 -3.26 10.52
CA ASP A 224 -6.41 -3.56 9.38
C ASP A 224 -7.10 -4.51 8.39
N VAL A 225 -6.56 -4.60 7.18
CA VAL A 225 -7.14 -5.35 6.05
C VAL A 225 -7.19 -6.86 6.33
N GLN A 226 -6.15 -7.41 6.95
CA GLN A 226 -6.07 -8.85 7.26
C GLN A 226 -7.11 -9.23 8.31
N SER A 227 -7.29 -8.39 9.33
CA SER A 227 -8.29 -8.58 10.38
C SER A 227 -9.71 -8.48 9.85
N LEU A 228 -9.98 -7.57 8.90
CA LEU A 228 -11.29 -7.45 8.28
C LEU A 228 -11.60 -8.67 7.40
N ASP A 229 -10.64 -9.11 6.60
CA ASP A 229 -10.80 -10.27 5.72
C ASP A 229 -11.04 -11.56 6.54
N GLN A 230 -10.28 -11.77 7.62
CA GLN A 230 -10.51 -12.90 8.54
C GLN A 230 -11.87 -12.82 9.25
N ALA A 231 -12.28 -11.64 9.72
CA ALA A 231 -13.59 -11.46 10.33
C ALA A 231 -14.71 -11.76 9.33
N ALA A 232 -14.61 -11.26 8.09
CA ALA A 232 -15.59 -11.53 7.04
C ALA A 232 -15.69 -13.02 6.71
N GLN A 233 -14.55 -13.73 6.62
CA GLN A 233 -14.52 -15.18 6.40
C GLN A 233 -15.23 -15.95 7.53
N ILE A 234 -14.96 -15.61 8.80
CA ILE A 234 -15.62 -16.24 9.96
C ILE A 234 -17.14 -16.07 9.90
N LEU A 235 -17.63 -14.88 9.53
CA LEU A 235 -19.07 -14.61 9.43
C LEU A 235 -19.71 -15.25 8.19
N GLU A 236 -18.95 -15.47 7.12
CA GLU A 236 -19.45 -16.15 5.91
C GLU A 236 -19.61 -17.67 6.12
N GLU A 237 -18.74 -18.28 6.93
CA GLU A 237 -18.74 -19.71 7.20
C GLU A 237 -19.93 -20.17 8.06
N ASP A 238 -20.39 -19.34 9.01
CA ASP A 238 -21.46 -19.71 9.95
C ASP A 238 -22.53 -18.61 10.06
N PRO A 239 -23.75 -18.84 9.55
CA PRO A 239 -24.88 -17.91 9.68
C PRO A 239 -25.25 -17.58 11.14
N ILE A 240 -24.92 -18.45 12.10
CA ILE A 240 -25.12 -18.19 13.52
C ILE A 240 -24.26 -16.99 13.95
N TYR A 241 -22.97 -16.99 13.60
CA TYR A 241 -22.06 -15.88 13.89
C TYR A 241 -22.49 -14.60 13.19
N GLN A 242 -22.93 -14.69 11.94
CA GLN A 242 -23.48 -13.53 11.23
C GLN A 242 -24.69 -12.93 11.97
N GLY A 243 -25.57 -13.76 12.56
CA GLY A 243 -26.71 -13.30 13.36
C GLY A 243 -26.33 -12.63 14.68
N ARG A 244 -25.14 -12.93 15.22
CA ARG A 244 -24.59 -12.35 16.46
C ARG A 244 -23.88 -11.02 16.25
N VAL A 245 -23.46 -10.71 15.02
CA VAL A 245 -22.79 -9.46 14.69
C VAL A 245 -23.81 -8.45 14.15
N SER A 246 -23.97 -7.33 14.86
CA SER A 246 -24.84 -6.22 14.44
C SER A 246 -24.27 -5.44 13.26
N GLY A 247 -22.93 -5.39 13.15
CA GLY A 247 -22.24 -4.80 12.02
C GLY A 247 -20.76 -5.12 12.05
N LEU A 248 -20.16 -5.27 10.87
CA LEU A 248 -18.74 -5.47 10.67
C LEU A 248 -18.20 -4.30 9.87
N TYR A 249 -17.28 -3.54 10.47
CA TYR A 249 -16.61 -2.41 9.85
C TYR A 249 -15.11 -2.65 9.78
N GLY A 250 -14.39 -2.02 8.86
CA GLY A 250 -12.94 -2.01 8.95
C GLY A 250 -12.19 -1.38 7.79
N VAL A 251 -10.87 -1.50 7.84
CA VAL A 251 -9.96 -1.00 6.81
C VAL A 251 -9.85 -2.02 5.68
N GLY A 252 -9.99 -1.59 4.43
CA GLY A 252 -9.63 -2.42 3.28
C GLY A 252 -10.51 -2.20 2.06
N SER A 253 -9.99 -2.62 0.91
CA SER A 253 -10.64 -2.44 -0.40
C SER A 253 -10.33 -3.58 -1.37
N THR A 254 -9.94 -4.75 -0.87
CA THR A 254 -9.66 -5.91 -1.73
C THR A 254 -10.92 -6.41 -2.41
N THR A 255 -10.75 -7.14 -3.51
CA THR A 255 -11.88 -7.75 -4.24
C THR A 255 -12.72 -8.68 -3.34
N SER A 256 -12.09 -9.41 -2.39
CA SER A 256 -12.81 -10.26 -1.42
C SER A 256 -13.70 -9.41 -0.51
N LEU A 257 -13.16 -8.31 0.02
CA LEU A 257 -13.87 -7.40 0.92
C LEU A 257 -15.00 -6.65 0.21
N LEU A 258 -14.77 -6.18 -1.02
CA LEU A 258 -15.83 -5.55 -1.83
C LEU A 258 -16.99 -6.52 -2.07
N ARG A 259 -16.72 -7.79 -2.37
CA ARG A 259 -17.76 -8.83 -2.47
C ARG A 259 -18.47 -9.07 -1.13
N ALA A 260 -17.74 -9.08 -0.02
CA ALA A 260 -18.32 -9.23 1.31
C ALA A 260 -19.24 -8.04 1.67
N LEU A 261 -18.89 -6.83 1.24
CA LEU A 261 -19.72 -5.63 1.36
C LEU A 261 -21.01 -5.74 0.51
N GLU A 262 -20.90 -6.20 -0.73
CA GLU A 262 -22.07 -6.43 -1.60
C GLU A 262 -23.05 -7.46 -1.01
N LYS A 263 -22.51 -8.56 -0.48
CA LYS A 263 -23.28 -9.61 0.23
C LYS A 263 -23.88 -9.12 1.54
N GLY A 264 -23.39 -8.01 2.10
CA GLY A 264 -23.82 -7.47 3.39
C GLY A 264 -23.22 -8.18 4.61
N ILE A 265 -22.11 -8.90 4.42
CA ILE A 265 -21.33 -9.49 5.50
C ILE A 265 -20.49 -8.38 6.17
N VAL A 266 -19.80 -7.58 5.36
CA VAL A 266 -19.22 -6.32 5.80
C VAL A 266 -20.28 -5.23 5.68
N THR A 267 -20.45 -4.43 6.71
CA THR A 267 -21.43 -3.34 6.77
C THR A 267 -20.89 -2.06 6.14
N GLY A 268 -19.61 -1.77 6.36
CA GLY A 268 -18.92 -0.65 5.73
C GLY A 268 -17.42 -0.74 5.93
N MET A 269 -16.66 -0.06 5.08
CA MET A 269 -15.21 -0.08 5.14
C MET A 269 -14.62 1.27 4.76
N THR A 270 -13.41 1.54 5.21
CA THR A 270 -12.62 2.64 4.69
C THR A 270 -11.70 2.14 3.59
N ALA A 271 -11.63 2.93 2.51
CA ALA A 271 -10.78 2.66 1.37
C ALA A 271 -10.04 3.92 0.95
N TYR A 272 -8.97 3.74 0.19
CA TYR A 272 -8.25 4.83 -0.47
C TYR A 272 -7.68 4.30 -1.79
N ASN A 273 -7.16 5.19 -2.62
CA ASN A 273 -6.66 4.81 -3.93
C ASN A 273 -5.27 4.14 -3.84
N GLN A 274 -5.25 2.83 -3.63
CA GLN A 274 -4.02 2.02 -3.62
C GLN A 274 -3.28 2.04 -4.97
N PHE A 275 -4.00 2.23 -6.08
CA PHE A 275 -3.36 2.39 -7.38
C PHE A 275 -2.51 3.67 -7.41
N ASP A 276 -3.05 4.80 -6.94
CA ASP A 276 -2.29 6.05 -6.86
C ASP A 276 -1.12 5.91 -5.87
N GLU A 277 -1.29 5.20 -4.76
CA GLU A 277 -0.21 4.89 -3.81
C GLU A 277 0.97 4.19 -4.51
N GLY A 278 0.68 3.12 -5.25
CA GLY A 278 1.68 2.38 -6.03
C GLY A 278 2.34 3.23 -7.10
N TYR A 279 1.55 3.96 -7.88
CA TYR A 279 2.05 4.82 -8.95
C TYR A 279 2.96 5.93 -8.41
N LEU A 280 2.50 6.64 -7.38
CA LEU A 280 3.24 7.74 -6.77
C LEU A 280 4.51 7.24 -6.07
N SER A 281 4.51 6.04 -5.49
CA SER A 281 5.69 5.48 -4.83
C SER A 281 6.86 5.29 -5.79
N VAL A 282 6.63 4.71 -6.97
CA VAL A 282 7.67 4.53 -7.99
C VAL A 282 8.09 5.86 -8.59
N LYS A 283 7.12 6.74 -8.89
CA LYS A 283 7.42 8.09 -9.40
C LYS A 283 8.36 8.84 -8.46
N GLN A 284 8.01 8.92 -7.17
CA GLN A 284 8.81 9.64 -6.18
C GLN A 284 10.16 8.96 -5.94
N ALA A 285 10.22 7.62 -5.98
CA ALA A 285 11.48 6.89 -5.91
C ALA A 285 12.42 7.26 -7.06
N VAL A 286 11.92 7.32 -8.31
CA VAL A 286 12.72 7.73 -9.47
C VAL A 286 13.15 9.21 -9.38
N GLU A 287 12.27 10.11 -8.95
CA GLU A 287 12.61 11.52 -8.72
C GLU A 287 13.69 11.69 -7.63
N ALA A 288 13.64 10.87 -6.56
CA ALA A 288 14.66 10.82 -5.52
C ALA A 288 16.01 10.34 -6.07
N ILE A 289 16.01 9.33 -6.94
CA ILE A 289 17.23 8.85 -7.61
C ILE A 289 17.87 9.92 -8.49
N GLN A 290 17.05 10.71 -9.20
CA GLN A 290 17.51 11.77 -10.10
C GLN A 290 18.00 13.03 -9.36
N GLY A 291 17.75 13.14 -8.05
CA GLY A 291 18.11 14.31 -7.26
C GLY A 291 17.29 15.57 -7.58
N THR A 292 16.16 15.41 -8.27
CA THR A 292 15.18 16.48 -8.57
C THR A 292 14.11 16.59 -7.48
N HIS A 293 14.15 15.67 -6.52
CA HIS A 293 13.28 15.52 -5.37
C HIS A 293 13.38 16.68 -4.36
N GLN A 294 12.21 17.05 -3.82
CA GLN A 294 12.09 17.76 -2.55
C GLN A 294 11.28 16.86 -1.62
N LYS A 295 11.72 16.72 -0.36
CA LYS A 295 11.02 15.90 0.65
C LYS A 295 9.54 16.28 0.71
N GLN A 296 8.70 15.27 0.50
CA GLN A 296 7.25 15.37 0.43
C GLN A 296 6.59 14.33 1.32
N GLU A 297 5.49 14.76 1.96
CA GLU A 297 4.56 13.90 2.65
C GLU A 297 3.27 13.88 1.81
N THR A 298 3.08 12.80 1.07
CA THR A 298 1.93 12.65 0.17
C THR A 298 0.80 11.97 0.93
N GLN A 299 -0.23 12.75 1.25
CA GLN A 299 -1.40 12.26 1.93
C GLN A 299 -2.54 11.96 0.93
N LEU A 300 -2.86 10.69 0.78
CA LEU A 300 -4.00 10.20 0.02
C LEU A 300 -5.29 10.41 0.82
N THR A 301 -6.40 10.61 0.10
CA THR A 301 -7.71 10.80 0.73
C THR A 301 -8.36 9.44 0.99
N ALA A 302 -8.65 9.16 2.27
CA ALA A 302 -9.48 8.03 2.66
C ALA A 302 -10.97 8.36 2.50
N ILE A 303 -11.76 7.37 2.10
CA ILE A 303 -13.21 7.45 1.96
C ILE A 303 -13.89 6.33 2.75
N TYR A 304 -15.10 6.59 3.23
CA TYR A 304 -15.96 5.58 3.83
C TYR A 304 -16.96 5.08 2.79
N VAL A 305 -17.01 3.77 2.61
CA VAL A 305 -17.86 3.09 1.64
C VAL A 305 -18.71 2.05 2.34
N ASP A 306 -20.00 2.16 2.10
CA ASP A 306 -21.01 1.17 2.45
C ASP A 306 -21.62 0.58 1.16
N LYS A 307 -22.57 -0.32 1.31
CA LYS A 307 -23.25 -0.99 0.19
C LYS A 307 -23.92 -0.02 -0.78
N ASP A 308 -24.43 1.11 -0.31
CA ASP A 308 -25.11 2.09 -1.16
C ASP A 308 -24.10 2.92 -1.96
N ARG A 309 -23.03 3.38 -1.30
CA ARG A 309 -21.95 4.14 -1.92
C ARG A 309 -21.10 3.31 -2.89
N LEU A 310 -20.96 2.01 -2.66
CA LEU A 310 -20.21 1.12 -3.56
C LEU A 310 -20.72 1.17 -5.01
N ARG A 311 -22.02 1.43 -5.21
CA ARG A 311 -22.66 1.51 -6.53
C ARG A 311 -22.47 2.86 -7.23
N ASP A 312 -21.87 3.83 -6.55
CA ASP A 312 -21.58 5.13 -7.13
C ASP A 312 -20.40 5.00 -8.11
N LYS A 313 -20.63 5.38 -9.37
CA LYS A 313 -19.62 5.38 -10.44
C LYS A 313 -18.39 6.22 -10.10
N THR A 314 -18.52 7.16 -9.16
CA THR A 314 -17.41 7.98 -8.64
C THR A 314 -16.29 7.10 -8.06
N TYR A 315 -16.61 5.96 -7.45
CA TYR A 315 -15.63 5.10 -6.79
C TYR A 315 -15.24 3.86 -7.60
N GLU A 316 -15.93 3.57 -8.70
CA GLU A 316 -15.68 2.40 -9.56
C GLU A 316 -14.23 2.34 -10.04
N LYS A 317 -13.67 3.48 -10.47
CA LYS A 317 -12.27 3.57 -10.93
C LYS A 317 -11.24 3.38 -9.82
N MET A 318 -11.58 3.74 -8.58
CA MET A 318 -10.69 3.60 -7.42
C MET A 318 -10.55 2.13 -7.01
N PHE A 319 -11.67 1.39 -7.05
CA PHE A 319 -11.72 -0.02 -6.64
C PHE A 319 -11.31 -0.99 -7.76
N TYR A 320 -11.63 -0.64 -9.00
CA TYR A 320 -11.37 -1.45 -10.17
C TYR A 320 -10.57 -0.64 -11.21
N PRO A 321 -9.30 -0.34 -10.93
CA PRO A 321 -8.43 0.27 -11.93
C PRO A 321 -8.34 -0.66 -13.15
N ILE A 322 -8.81 -0.15 -14.29
CA ILE A 322 -8.81 -0.84 -15.59
C ILE A 322 -7.38 -0.83 -16.13
N GLU A 323 -6.98 -1.95 -16.75
CA GLU A 323 -5.73 -2.12 -17.50
C GLU A 323 -5.67 -1.26 -18.78
#